data_AF-A0A7Y9RKU6-F1
#
_entry.id   AF-A0A7Y9RKU6-F1
#
_cell.length_a   1.000
_cell.length_b   1.000
_cell.length_c   1.000
_cell.angle_alpha   90.00
_cell.angle_beta   90.00
_cell.angle_gamma   90.00
#
_symmetry.space_group_name_H-M   'P 1'
#
loop_
_entity.id
_entity.type
_entity.pdbx_description
1 polymer ?
#
loop_
_entity_poly.entity_id
_entity_poly.type
_entity_poly.pdbx_seq_one_letter_code
_entity_poly.pdbx_strand_id
1 'polypeptide(L)'
;MAEMTTGERPASKALEEIIREAKRLEESTLYSMKGHHVASNGWSNRNLWLGLPVVVISGLVGATTFSQYAETYPAVKVVAGLFSVAVAVLSGITTFLNPNDKESAHLSAAHGFDKLNNDARLFWSVDCWQEASDVVLTSQLKELVERKNELNSNSPQIPSWAYKKAKAGIIAGEAKFEVDNPDAPAALPHQTTLPSDKPG
;
A
#
# COMPACT_ATOMS: atom_id res chain seq x y z
N MET A 1 -32.01 21.86 40.07
CA MET A 1 -32.33 22.20 38.68
C MET A 1 -31.21 23.12 38.21
N ALA A 2 -30.12 22.53 37.70
CA ALA A 2 -28.95 23.28 37.27
C ALA A 2 -29.13 23.66 35.81
N GLU A 3 -28.94 24.94 35.54
CA GLU A 3 -29.10 25.64 34.27
C GLU A 3 -28.03 25.14 33.28
N MET A 4 -28.48 24.55 32.17
CA MET A 4 -27.64 24.02 31.11
C MET A 4 -27.24 25.18 30.20
N THR A 5 -25.97 25.57 30.23
CA THR A 5 -25.45 26.65 29.39
C THR A 5 -25.49 26.25 27.92
N THR A 6 -26.11 27.13 27.13
CA THR A 6 -26.35 27.11 25.69
C THR A 6 -25.08 26.85 24.87
N GLY A 7 -25.06 25.79 24.05
CA GLY A 7 -24.05 25.64 22.98
C GLY A 7 -23.91 24.25 22.36
N GLU A 8 -23.76 23.20 23.18
CA GLU A 8 -23.53 21.85 22.65
C GLU A 8 -24.86 21.09 22.57
N ARG A 9 -25.37 20.89 21.36
CA ARG A 9 -26.36 19.83 21.15
C ARG A 9 -25.65 18.52 21.50
N PRO A 10 -26.08 17.75 22.52
CA PRO A 10 -25.50 16.44 22.79
C PRO A 10 -25.58 15.63 21.49
N ALA A 11 -24.48 14.98 21.10
CA ALA A 11 -24.38 14.24 19.85
C ALA A 11 -25.66 13.41 19.67
N SER A 12 -26.39 13.66 18.58
CA SER A 12 -27.60 12.89 18.33
C SER A 12 -27.20 11.42 18.26
N LYS A 13 -28.08 10.52 18.71
CA LYS A 13 -27.83 9.08 18.55
C LYS A 13 -27.47 8.73 17.08
N ALA A 14 -28.01 9.46 16.11
CA ALA A 14 -27.67 9.29 14.71
C ALA A 14 -26.22 9.69 14.41
N LEU A 15 -25.74 10.83 14.91
CA LEU A 15 -24.36 11.27 14.76
C LEU A 15 -23.36 10.26 15.35
N GLU A 16 -23.66 9.72 16.53
CA GLU A 16 -22.80 8.71 17.17
C GLU A 16 -22.67 7.44 16.32
N GLU A 17 -23.76 6.95 15.73
CA GLU A 17 -23.73 5.80 14.84
C GLU A 17 -23.00 6.10 13.51
N ILE A 18 -23.16 7.32 12.97
CA ILE A 18 -22.44 7.76 11.76
C ILE A 18 -20.93 7.74 12.00
N ILE A 19 -20.47 8.34 13.11
CA ILE A 19 -19.05 8.37 13.49
C ILE A 19 -18.54 6.94 13.70
N ARG A 20 -19.32 6.09 14.38
CA ARG A 20 -18.92 4.70 14.65
C ARG A 20 -18.76 3.90 13.36
N GLU A 21 -19.66 4.08 12.39
CA GLU A 21 -19.58 3.38 11.11
C GLU A 21 -18.44 3.92 10.25
N ALA A 22 -18.17 5.23 10.26
CA ALA A 22 -17.01 5.81 9.61
C ALA A 22 -15.68 5.29 10.18
N LYS A 23 -15.58 5.09 11.50
CA LYS A 23 -14.41 4.46 12.13
C LYS A 23 -14.23 2.99 11.72
N ARG A 24 -15.32 2.23 11.62
CA ARG A 24 -15.27 0.84 11.08
C ARG A 24 -14.85 0.83 9.62
N LEU A 25 -15.31 1.82 8.86
CA LEU A 25 -14.93 1.99 7.46
C LEU A 25 -13.42 2.23 7.36
N GLU A 26 -12.89 3.19 8.11
CA GLU A 26 -11.45 3.46 8.23
C GLU A 26 -10.67 2.20 8.60
N GLU A 27 -11.05 1.50 9.68
CA GLU A 27 -10.36 0.27 10.09
C GLU A 27 -10.36 -0.77 8.96
N SER A 28 -11.50 -1.00 8.32
CA SER A 28 -11.60 -1.99 7.26
C SER A 28 -10.76 -1.63 6.02
N THR A 29 -10.70 -0.34 5.65
CA THR A 29 -9.92 0.12 4.50
C THR A 29 -8.42 0.09 4.79
N LEU A 30 -8.01 0.30 6.05
CA LEU A 30 -6.63 0.15 6.50
C LEU A 30 -6.10 -1.27 6.25
N TYR A 31 -6.88 -2.30 6.60
CA TYR A 31 -6.49 -3.70 6.34
C TYR A 31 -6.35 -3.99 4.85
N SER A 32 -7.30 -3.52 4.03
CA SER A 32 -7.24 -3.69 2.57
C SER A 32 -6.03 -2.96 1.98
N MET A 33 -5.85 -1.69 2.29
CA MET A 33 -4.73 -0.85 1.86
C MET A 33 -3.39 -1.54 2.15
N LYS A 34 -3.16 -1.94 3.40
CA LYS A 34 -1.88 -2.53 3.81
C LYS A 34 -1.69 -3.91 3.18
N GLY A 35 -2.75 -4.70 3.07
CA GLY A 35 -2.73 -5.99 2.36
C GLY A 35 -2.32 -5.85 0.89
N HIS A 36 -2.86 -4.84 0.19
CA HIS A 36 -2.52 -4.52 -1.19
C HIS A 36 -1.09 -4.00 -1.34
N HIS A 37 -0.59 -3.14 -0.45
CA HIS A 37 0.82 -2.71 -0.46
C HIS A 37 1.78 -3.89 -0.28
N VAL A 38 1.50 -4.78 0.68
CA VAL A 38 2.32 -5.97 0.91
C VAL A 38 2.27 -6.90 -0.31
N ALA A 39 1.11 -7.07 -0.93
CA ALA A 39 0.94 -7.85 -2.14
C ALA A 39 1.76 -7.28 -3.31
N SER A 40 1.65 -5.98 -3.55
CA SER A 40 2.38 -5.24 -4.57
C SER A 40 3.90 -5.40 -4.40
N ASN A 41 4.42 -5.14 -3.20
CA ASN A 41 5.85 -5.30 -2.90
C ASN A 41 6.33 -6.76 -3.10
N GLY A 42 5.49 -7.74 -2.74
CA GLY A 42 5.83 -9.14 -2.99
C GLY A 42 5.89 -9.49 -4.48
N TRP A 43 5.05 -8.89 -5.32
CA TRP A 43 5.12 -9.07 -6.78
C TRP A 43 6.30 -8.34 -7.41
N SER A 44 6.62 -7.13 -6.94
CA SER A 44 7.82 -6.37 -7.33
C SER A 44 9.10 -7.18 -7.09
N ASN A 45 9.25 -7.72 -5.87
CA ASN A 45 10.40 -8.55 -5.53
C ASN A 45 10.50 -9.83 -6.39
N ARG A 46 9.36 -10.46 -6.71
CA ARG A 46 9.35 -11.63 -7.60
C ARG A 46 9.74 -11.27 -9.03
N ASN A 47 9.29 -10.12 -9.53
CA ASN A 47 9.67 -9.62 -10.85
C ASN A 47 11.18 -9.44 -10.95
N LEU A 48 11.79 -8.77 -9.96
CA LEU A 48 13.23 -8.57 -9.90
C LEU A 48 13.99 -9.89 -9.78
N TRP A 49 13.51 -10.82 -8.93
CA TRP A 49 14.15 -12.11 -8.73
C TRP A 49 14.09 -13.03 -9.96
N LEU A 50 13.07 -12.89 -10.81
CA LEU A 50 12.96 -13.66 -12.06
C LEU A 50 13.70 -12.98 -13.23
N GLY A 51 13.56 -11.65 -13.35
CA GLY A 51 14.13 -10.89 -14.45
C GLY A 51 15.65 -10.75 -14.39
N LEU A 52 16.21 -10.51 -13.21
CA LEU A 52 17.65 -10.27 -13.07
C LEU A 52 18.49 -11.50 -13.46
N PRO A 53 18.18 -12.74 -13.01
CA PRO A 53 18.91 -13.92 -13.47
C PRO A 53 18.78 -14.16 -14.97
N VAL A 54 17.60 -13.92 -15.55
CA VAL A 54 17.39 -14.03 -17.00
C VAL A 54 18.32 -13.11 -17.77
N VAL A 55 18.41 -11.83 -17.37
CA VAL A 55 19.27 -10.84 -18.04
C VAL A 55 20.74 -11.22 -17.92
N VAL A 56 21.19 -11.59 -16.71
CA VAL A 56 22.59 -11.97 -16.46
C VAL A 56 22.97 -13.21 -17.24
N ILE A 57 22.18 -14.29 -17.16
CA ILE A 57 22.46 -15.56 -17.85
C ILE A 57 22.43 -15.36 -19.37
N SER A 58 21.44 -14.63 -19.89
CA SER A 58 21.34 -14.35 -21.32
C SER A 58 22.56 -13.59 -21.84
N GLY A 59 23.05 -12.61 -21.08
CA GLY A 59 24.26 -11.87 -21.41
C GLY A 59 25.51 -12.77 -21.46
N LEU A 60 25.67 -13.65 -20.46
CA LEU A 60 26.79 -14.60 -20.41
C LEU A 60 26.73 -15.63 -21.54
N VAL A 61 25.55 -16.20 -21.82
CA VAL A 61 25.34 -17.15 -22.92
C VAL A 61 25.59 -16.48 -24.27
N GLY A 62 25.09 -15.27 -24.47
CA GLY A 62 25.34 -14.48 -25.68
C GLY A 62 26.83 -14.22 -25.89
N ALA A 63 27.53 -13.75 -24.87
CA ALA A 63 28.96 -13.47 -24.94
C ALA A 63 29.81 -14.73 -25.19
N THR A 64 29.47 -15.85 -24.52
CA THR A 64 30.22 -17.11 -24.65
C THR A 64 30.03 -17.77 -26.02
N THR A 65 28.86 -17.64 -26.63
CA THR A 65 28.55 -18.22 -27.95
C THR A 65 29.50 -17.73 -29.06
N PHE A 66 29.96 -16.48 -28.98
CA PHE A 66 30.89 -15.89 -29.96
C PHE A 66 32.36 -15.92 -29.51
N SER A 67 32.67 -16.55 -28.38
CA SER A 67 34.03 -16.60 -27.86
C SER A 67 34.83 -17.78 -28.43
N GLN A 68 36.14 -17.58 -28.67
CA GLN A 68 37.06 -18.65 -29.08
C GLN A 68 37.12 -19.83 -28.06
N TYR A 69 36.75 -19.56 -26.80
CA TYR A 69 36.62 -20.58 -25.75
C TYR A 69 35.54 -21.62 -26.06
N ALA A 70 34.45 -21.25 -26.73
CA ALA A 70 33.39 -22.18 -27.11
C ALA A 70 33.83 -23.13 -28.24
N GLU A 71 34.77 -22.71 -29.09
CA GLU A 71 35.38 -23.59 -30.10
C GLU A 71 36.38 -24.55 -29.47
N THR A 72 37.13 -24.07 -28.46
CA THR A 72 38.18 -24.83 -27.79
C THR A 72 37.63 -25.88 -26.82
N TYR A 73 36.54 -25.57 -26.10
CA TYR A 73 35.97 -26.43 -25.06
C TYR A 73 34.50 -26.78 -25.35
N PRO A 74 34.19 -27.96 -25.92
CA PRO A 74 32.82 -28.37 -26.26
C PRO A 74 31.86 -28.37 -25.06
N ALA A 75 32.37 -28.61 -23.86
CA ALA A 75 31.59 -28.55 -22.62
C ALA A 75 30.94 -27.18 -22.39
N VAL A 76 31.59 -26.08 -22.80
CA VAL A 76 31.05 -24.72 -22.67
C VAL A 76 29.78 -24.55 -23.51
N LYS A 77 29.73 -25.15 -24.72
CA LYS A 77 28.53 -25.13 -25.57
C LYS A 77 27.36 -25.88 -24.96
N VAL A 78 27.62 -27.04 -24.33
CA VAL A 78 26.58 -27.82 -23.64
C VAL A 78 26.00 -27.03 -22.46
N VAL A 79 26.86 -26.43 -21.64
CA VAL A 79 26.44 -25.61 -20.50
C VAL A 79 25.65 -24.38 -20.96
N ALA A 80 26.12 -23.67 -22.00
CA ALA A 80 25.40 -22.54 -22.58
C ALA A 80 24.02 -22.95 -23.11
N GLY A 81 23.90 -24.11 -23.76
CA GLY A 81 22.62 -24.67 -24.21
C GLY A 81 21.64 -24.94 -23.06
N LEU A 82 22.10 -25.52 -21.96
CA LEU A 82 21.28 -25.75 -20.77
C LEU A 82 20.78 -24.43 -20.16
N PHE A 83 21.66 -23.43 -20.07
CA PHE A 83 21.29 -22.11 -19.59
C PHE A 83 20.30 -21.39 -20.51
N SER A 84 20.43 -21.54 -21.84
CA SER A 84 19.43 -21.03 -22.80
C SER A 84 18.05 -21.61 -22.56
N VAL A 85 17.95 -22.93 -22.32
CA VAL A 85 16.66 -23.58 -22.01
C VAL A 85 16.11 -23.05 -20.69
N ALA A 86 16.95 -22.93 -19.65
CA ALA A 86 16.53 -22.37 -18.37
C ALA A 86 16.00 -20.93 -18.52
N VAL A 87 16.71 -20.07 -19.26
CA VAL A 87 16.26 -18.72 -19.59
C VAL A 87 14.92 -18.73 -20.31
N ALA A 88 14.73 -19.58 -21.32
CA ALA A 88 13.47 -19.67 -22.05
C ALA A 88 12.29 -20.06 -21.14
N VAL A 89 12.50 -21.02 -20.22
CA VAL A 89 11.50 -21.42 -19.23
C VAL A 89 11.19 -20.28 -18.26
N LEU A 90 12.21 -19.63 -17.69
CA LEU A 90 12.02 -18.49 -16.78
C LEU A 90 11.29 -17.34 -17.47
N SER A 91 11.68 -17.00 -18.70
CA SER A 91 11.01 -15.98 -19.51
C SER A 91 9.55 -16.33 -19.79
N GLY A 92 9.26 -17.60 -20.09
CA GLY A 92 7.89 -18.10 -20.23
C GLY A 92 7.07 -17.92 -18.95
N ILE A 93 7.65 -18.26 -17.79
CA ILE A 93 7.02 -18.08 -16.48
C ILE A 93 6.76 -16.59 -16.21
N THR A 94 7.71 -15.70 -16.48
CA THR A 94 7.53 -14.26 -16.25
C THR A 94 6.43 -13.68 -17.14
N THR A 95 6.37 -14.08 -18.41
CA THR A 95 5.35 -13.62 -19.35
C THR A 95 3.97 -14.15 -18.96
N PHE A 96 3.87 -15.40 -18.52
CA PHE A 96 2.61 -16.00 -18.11
C PHE A 96 2.08 -15.42 -16.78
N LEU A 97 2.94 -15.29 -15.76
CA LEU A 97 2.54 -14.77 -14.46
C LEU A 97 2.31 -13.25 -14.49
N ASN A 98 3.00 -12.56 -15.40
CA ASN A 98 3.03 -11.10 -15.55
C ASN A 98 3.08 -10.36 -14.19
N PRO A 99 4.19 -10.51 -13.45
CA PRO A 99 4.31 -9.98 -12.10
C PRO A 99 4.21 -8.45 -12.05
N ASN A 100 4.57 -7.75 -13.14
CA ASN A 100 4.44 -6.30 -13.27
C ASN A 100 2.97 -5.85 -13.25
N ASP A 101 2.09 -6.54 -14.01
CA ASP A 101 0.66 -6.24 -13.99
C ASP A 101 0.05 -6.53 -12.61
N LYS A 102 0.50 -7.59 -11.94
CA LYS A 102 0.05 -7.92 -10.57
C LYS A 102 0.49 -6.87 -9.57
N GLU A 103 1.75 -6.44 -9.63
CA GLU A 103 2.29 -5.36 -8.80
C GLU A 103 1.49 -4.08 -8.99
N SER A 104 1.28 -3.65 -10.24
CA SER A 104 0.57 -2.44 -10.60
C SER A 104 -0.90 -2.48 -10.15
N ALA A 105 -1.60 -3.60 -10.38
CA ALA A 105 -2.99 -3.78 -9.95
C ALA A 105 -3.13 -3.70 -8.43
N HIS A 106 -2.23 -4.35 -7.68
CA HIS A 106 -2.24 -4.25 -6.22
C HIS A 106 -1.83 -2.85 -5.73
N LEU A 107 -0.88 -2.17 -6.37
CA LEU A 107 -0.45 -0.82 -5.99
C LEU A 107 -1.57 0.21 -6.20
N SER A 108 -2.24 0.14 -7.35
CA SER A 108 -3.39 0.99 -7.67
C SER A 108 -4.52 0.81 -6.63
N ALA A 109 -4.87 -0.44 -6.31
CA ALA A 109 -5.83 -0.73 -5.26
C ALA A 109 -5.38 -0.21 -3.89
N ALA A 110 -4.08 -0.35 -3.55
CA ALA A 110 -3.53 0.17 -2.29
C ALA A 110 -3.73 1.69 -2.17
N HIS A 111 -3.39 2.45 -3.22
CA HIS A 111 -3.59 3.90 -3.25
C HIS A 111 -5.06 4.30 -3.17
N GLY A 112 -5.95 3.53 -3.82
CA GLY A 112 -7.39 3.75 -3.73
C GLY A 112 -7.92 3.59 -2.30
N PHE A 113 -7.53 2.51 -1.63
CA PHE A 113 -7.91 2.28 -0.23
C PHE A 113 -7.25 3.27 0.75
N ASP A 114 -6.01 3.70 0.48
CA ASP A 114 -5.32 4.73 1.28
C ASP A 114 -6.07 6.07 1.23
N LYS A 115 -6.42 6.52 0.03
CA LYS A 115 -7.24 7.72 -0.14
C LYS A 115 -8.56 7.60 0.62
N LEU A 116 -9.26 6.48 0.48
CA LEU A 116 -10.54 6.27 1.16
C LEU A 116 -10.38 6.18 2.69
N ASN A 117 -9.29 5.59 3.18
CA ASN A 117 -8.97 5.53 4.60
C ASN A 117 -8.77 6.94 5.18
N ASN A 118 -7.98 7.77 4.50
CA ASN A 118 -7.77 9.16 4.90
C ASN A 118 -9.06 9.99 4.85
N ASP A 119 -9.87 9.83 3.80
CA ASP A 119 -11.16 10.51 3.68
C ASP A 119 -12.13 10.09 4.80
N ALA A 120 -12.18 8.79 5.14
CA ALA A 120 -13.00 8.30 6.25
C ALA A 120 -12.53 8.85 7.60
N ARG A 121 -11.21 8.91 7.82
CA ARG A 121 -10.62 9.51 9.01
C ARG A 121 -10.96 10.98 9.13
N LEU A 122 -10.76 11.76 8.06
CA LEU A 122 -11.12 13.19 8.00
C LEU A 122 -12.61 13.39 8.31
N PHE A 123 -13.47 12.56 7.71
CA PHE A 123 -14.91 12.64 7.87
C PHE A 123 -15.35 12.49 9.34
N TRP A 124 -14.88 11.46 10.05
CA TRP A 124 -15.31 11.26 11.44
C TRP A 124 -14.58 12.16 12.45
N SER A 125 -13.34 12.56 12.15
CA SER A 125 -12.52 13.38 13.07
C SER A 125 -12.76 14.89 12.93
N VAL A 126 -13.23 15.34 11.76
CA VAL A 126 -13.44 16.77 11.47
C VAL A 126 -14.87 17.02 11.01
N ASP A 127 -15.32 16.42 9.91
CA ASP A 127 -16.60 16.80 9.26
C ASP A 127 -17.82 16.53 10.14
N CYS A 128 -17.82 15.42 10.87
CA CYS A 128 -18.89 15.07 11.80
C CYS A 128 -19.06 16.05 12.98
N TRP A 129 -18.08 16.92 13.23
CA TRP A 129 -18.11 17.91 14.31
C TRP A 129 -18.41 19.33 13.81
N GLN A 130 -18.59 19.51 12.49
CA GLN A 130 -19.02 20.77 11.90
C GLN A 130 -20.54 20.95 12.01
N GLU A 131 -21.03 22.18 11.79
CA GLU A 131 -22.46 22.47 11.74
C GLU A 131 -23.10 21.88 10.46
N ALA A 132 -23.40 20.59 10.50
CA ALA A 132 -24.10 19.86 9.46
C ALA A 132 -25.32 19.12 10.05
N SER A 133 -26.33 18.89 9.20
CA SER A 133 -27.46 18.05 9.61
C SER A 133 -27.12 16.56 9.48
N ASP A 134 -27.70 15.73 10.35
CA ASP A 134 -27.53 14.27 10.33
C ASP A 134 -27.85 13.65 8.96
N VAL A 135 -28.77 14.25 8.19
CA VAL A 135 -29.12 13.81 6.82
C VAL A 135 -27.96 14.00 5.86
N VAL A 136 -27.26 15.14 5.93
CA VAL A 136 -26.10 15.44 5.09
C VAL A 136 -24.94 14.51 5.43
N LEU A 137 -24.64 14.35 6.72
CA LEU A 137 -23.58 13.43 7.19
C LEU A 137 -23.86 11.98 6.80
N THR A 138 -25.12 11.55 6.86
CA THR A 138 -25.54 10.22 6.39
C THR A 138 -25.30 10.06 4.88
N SER A 139 -25.56 11.10 4.09
CA SER A 139 -25.29 11.06 2.63
C SER A 139 -23.80 10.91 2.35
N GLN A 140 -22.96 11.70 3.01
CA GLN A 140 -21.51 11.63 2.87
C GLN A 140 -20.97 10.25 3.27
N LEU A 141 -21.44 9.68 4.39
CA LEU A 141 -21.07 8.32 4.78
C LEU A 141 -21.44 7.29 3.70
N LYS A 142 -22.63 7.40 3.11
CA LYS A 142 -23.05 6.50 2.01
C LYS A 142 -22.14 6.63 0.79
N GLU A 143 -21.68 7.83 0.46
CA GLU A 143 -20.69 8.04 -0.62
C GLU A 143 -19.35 7.35 -0.30
N LEU A 144 -18.87 7.42 0.95
CA LEU A 144 -17.66 6.69 1.36
C LEU A 144 -17.83 5.17 1.24
N VAL A 145 -18.99 4.65 1.63
CA VAL A 145 -19.32 3.22 1.52
C VAL A 145 -19.41 2.79 0.06
N GLU A 146 -20.00 3.60 -0.81
CA GLU A 146 -20.08 3.29 -2.24
C GLU A 146 -18.69 3.24 -2.88
N ARG A 147 -17.82 4.22 -2.58
CA ARG A 147 -16.42 4.17 -3.02
C ARG A 147 -15.68 2.92 -2.53
N LYS A 148 -15.96 2.45 -1.31
CA LYS A 148 -15.43 1.17 -0.83
C LYS A 148 -15.93 -0.01 -1.68
N ASN A 149 -17.22 -0.03 -2.02
CA ASN A 149 -17.82 -1.11 -2.81
C ASN A 149 -17.22 -1.14 -4.23
N GLU A 150 -17.03 0.03 -4.84
CA GLU A 150 -16.34 0.17 -6.12
C GLU A 150 -14.90 -0.36 -6.03
N LEU A 151 -14.14 0.04 -5.00
CA LEU A 151 -12.77 -0.45 -4.80
C LEU A 151 -12.74 -1.96 -4.59
N ASN A 152 -13.62 -2.52 -3.77
CA ASN A 152 -13.71 -3.96 -3.53
C ASN A 152 -14.05 -4.74 -4.81
N SER A 153 -14.89 -4.18 -5.69
CA SER A 153 -15.31 -4.84 -6.93
C SER A 153 -14.22 -4.82 -8.00
N ASN A 154 -13.41 -3.77 -8.03
CA ASN A 154 -12.37 -3.58 -9.04
C ASN A 154 -10.98 -4.07 -8.60
N SER A 155 -10.78 -4.32 -7.30
CA SER A 155 -9.49 -4.72 -6.77
C SER A 155 -9.22 -6.22 -6.92
N PRO A 156 -7.97 -6.63 -7.20
CA PRO A 156 -7.60 -8.04 -7.16
C PRO A 156 -7.71 -8.60 -5.73
N GLN A 157 -7.99 -9.89 -5.60
CA GLN A 157 -8.04 -10.52 -4.27
C GLN A 157 -6.67 -10.47 -3.58
N ILE A 158 -6.67 -10.08 -2.31
CA ILE A 158 -5.46 -10.03 -1.48
C ILE A 158 -5.02 -11.47 -1.15
N PRO A 159 -3.79 -11.88 -1.49
CA PRO A 159 -3.28 -13.19 -1.13
C PRO A 159 -3.20 -13.38 0.40
N SER A 160 -3.42 -14.60 0.88
CA SER A 160 -3.45 -14.91 2.32
C SER A 160 -2.15 -14.54 3.06
N TRP A 161 -0.99 -14.73 2.42
CA TRP A 161 0.30 -14.33 2.98
C TRP A 161 0.42 -12.81 3.15
N ALA A 162 -0.13 -12.04 2.21
CA ALA A 162 -0.10 -10.58 2.24
C ALA A 162 -1.02 -10.05 3.33
N TYR A 163 -2.23 -10.61 3.44
CA TYR A 163 -3.17 -10.30 4.51
C TYR A 163 -2.59 -10.58 5.90
N LYS A 164 -1.98 -11.76 6.11
CA LYS A 164 -1.38 -12.13 7.40
C LYS A 164 -0.26 -11.17 7.80
N LYS A 165 0.63 -10.83 6.86
CA LYS A 165 1.73 -9.89 7.12
C LYS A 165 1.21 -8.46 7.38
N ALA A 166 0.23 -7.99 6.61
CA ALA A 166 -0.39 -6.70 6.83
C ALA A 166 -1.08 -6.61 8.20
N LYS A 167 -1.84 -7.64 8.58
CA LYS A 167 -2.48 -7.74 9.90
C LYS A 167 -1.47 -7.70 11.04
N ALA A 168 -0.35 -8.42 10.90
CA ALA A 168 0.71 -8.41 11.90
C ALA A 168 1.32 -6.99 12.07
N GLY A 169 1.60 -6.29 10.96
CA GLY A 169 2.12 -4.91 11.02
C GLY A 169 1.14 -3.92 11.64
N ILE A 170 -0.15 -4.02 11.32
CA ILE A 170 -1.20 -3.19 11.94
C ILE A 170 -1.26 -3.43 13.45
N ILE A 171 -1.26 -4.69 13.90
CA ILE A 171 -1.25 -5.05 15.33
C ILE A 171 0.02 -4.55 16.03
N ALA A 172 1.16 -4.57 15.34
CA ALA A 172 2.43 -4.05 15.84
C ALA A 172 2.46 -2.51 15.96
N GLY A 173 1.43 -1.81 15.46
CA GLY A 173 1.30 -0.36 15.58
C GLY A 173 1.80 0.44 14.38
N GLU A 174 2.14 -0.18 13.25
CA GLU A 174 2.60 0.54 12.04
C GLU A 174 1.62 1.58 11.50
N ALA A 175 0.34 1.47 11.86
CA ALA A 175 -0.73 2.37 11.43
C ALA A 175 -1.10 3.44 12.48
N LYS A 176 -0.43 3.44 13.64
CA LYS A 176 -0.66 4.45 14.68
C LYS A 176 0.17 5.68 14.39
N PHE A 177 -0.39 6.86 14.64
CA PHE A 177 0.34 8.11 14.54
C PHE A 177 1.02 8.44 15.86
N GLU A 178 2.30 8.81 15.81
CA GLU A 178 3.04 9.25 16.99
C GLU A 178 2.46 10.54 17.60
N VAL A 179 1.80 11.38 16.79
CA VAL A 179 1.13 12.59 17.29
C VAL A 179 -0.07 12.29 18.20
N ASP A 180 -0.64 11.07 18.09
CA ASP A 180 -1.76 10.63 18.92
C ASP A 180 -1.27 9.86 20.17
N ASN A 181 0.04 9.65 20.31
CA ASN A 181 0.64 9.00 21.46
C ASN A 181 0.75 10.01 22.62
N PRO A 182 0.01 9.83 23.74
CA PRO A 182 0.01 10.77 24.85
C PRO A 182 1.37 10.86 25.56
N ASP A 183 2.20 9.82 25.41
CA ASP A 183 3.55 9.74 26.00
C ASP A 183 4.63 10.21 25.00
N ALA A 184 4.26 10.63 23.79
CA ALA A 184 5.23 11.17 22.84
C ALA A 184 5.80 12.48 23.37
N PRO A 185 7.14 12.67 23.35
CA PRO A 185 7.72 13.95 23.71
C PRO A 185 7.13 15.02 22.79
N ALA A 186 6.56 16.07 23.37
CA ALA A 186 5.97 17.19 22.63
C ALA A 186 6.91 17.57 21.49
N ALA A 187 6.41 17.44 20.25
CA ALA A 187 7.21 17.60 19.05
C ALA A 187 8.10 18.84 19.18
N LEU A 188 9.43 18.63 19.17
CA LEU A 188 10.36 19.75 19.15
C LEU A 188 9.95 20.60 17.94
N PRO A 189 9.67 21.92 18.12
CA PRO A 189 9.36 22.77 17.00
C PRO A 189 10.50 22.60 15.99
N HIS A 190 10.15 22.30 14.73
CA HIS A 190 11.10 22.20 13.63
C HIS A 190 12.09 23.35 13.78
N GLN A 191 13.34 23.03 14.16
CA GLN A 191 14.41 23.99 14.08
C GLN A 191 14.63 24.21 12.59
N THR A 192 13.90 25.19 12.04
CA THR A 192 14.25 25.82 10.79
C THR A 192 15.62 26.44 11.03
N THR A 193 16.68 25.68 10.77
CA THR A 193 18.02 26.23 10.68
C THR A 193 17.99 27.15 9.45
N LEU A 194 17.66 28.41 9.68
CA LEU A 194 17.95 29.48 8.73
C LEU A 194 19.44 29.36 8.38
N PRO A 195 19.81 29.38 7.08
CA PRO A 195 21.20 29.36 6.70
C PRO A 195 21.88 30.56 7.36
N SER A 196 22.91 30.30 8.17
CA SER A 196 23.71 31.34 8.79
C SER A 196 24.37 32.14 7.68
N ASP A 197 23.93 33.38 7.50
CA ASP A 197 24.72 34.40 6.81
C ASP A 197 26.08 34.46 7.49
N LYS A 198 27.14 34.09 6.76
CA LYS A 198 28.50 34.42 7.14
C LYS A 198 28.88 35.72 6.42
N PRO A 199 29.17 36.81 7.15
CA PRO A 199 30.05 37.84 6.64
C PRO A 199 31.49 37.45 7.00
N GLY A 200 32.38 37.41 6.01
CA GLY A 200 33.81 37.15 6.20
C GLY A 200 34.46 36.54 4.98
#